data_AF-Q2YC57-F1
#
_entry.id   AF-Q2YC57-F1
#
_cell.length_a   1.000
_cell.length_b   1.000
_cell.length_c   1.000
_cell.angle_alpha   90.00
_cell.angle_beta   90.00
_cell.angle_gamma   90.00
#
_symmetry.space_group_name_H-M   'P 1'
#
loop_
_entity.id
_entity.type
_entity.pdbx_description
1 polymer ?
#
loop_
_entity_poly.entity_id
_entity_poly.type
_entity_poly.pdbx_seq_one_letter_code
_entity_poly.pdbx_strand_id
1 'polypeptide(L)'
;MTEVKTDSEANTIDICVHHAREILASQLPQVKAQGYDFAPLFRQMTIQLYLVGVMWRCSERLGVAGDTRDHAFEAMESMLIADGMKKKEAQQRILFLRNMSRVEDGTDTLAVSTGYEAVPNDESMTRLFDEYRNEARVSGSLWRLFERGKKIMFIGGAVAAFVTIWAVTIFLPKTEGIDILAAGLLAAALVVVPTFLIGLLIYRTKMKKSAPPPSSQS
;
A
#
# COMPACT_ATOMS: atom_id res chain seq x y z
N MET A 1 28.32 -28.47 15.98
CA MET A 1 27.00 -29.07 15.69
C MET A 1 26.01 -27.95 15.36
N THR A 2 26.32 -27.15 14.34
CA THR A 2 25.62 -25.90 13.99
C THR A 2 25.25 -25.81 12.50
N GLU A 3 25.76 -26.71 11.67
CA GLU A 3 25.59 -26.68 10.21
C GLU A 3 24.23 -27.26 9.75
N VAL A 4 23.75 -28.32 10.40
CA VAL A 4 22.52 -29.05 10.04
C VAL A 4 21.23 -28.23 10.24
N LYS A 5 21.25 -27.24 11.15
CA LYS A 5 20.04 -26.47 11.49
C LYS A 5 19.71 -25.42 10.41
N THR A 6 20.74 -24.77 9.87
CA THR A 6 20.62 -23.74 8.82
C THR A 6 20.13 -24.30 7.49
N ASP A 7 20.59 -25.49 7.10
CA ASP A 7 20.17 -26.11 5.83
C ASP A 7 18.71 -26.58 5.88
N SER A 8 18.25 -27.03 7.04
CA SER A 8 16.85 -27.42 7.24
C SER A 8 15.91 -26.22 7.22
N GLU A 9 16.32 -25.08 7.79
CA GLU A 9 15.52 -23.85 7.86
C GLU A 9 15.44 -23.15 6.50
N ALA A 10 16.55 -23.10 5.74
CA ALA A 10 16.54 -22.63 4.36
C ALA A 10 15.60 -23.48 3.49
N ASN A 11 15.60 -24.80 3.69
CA ASN A 11 14.70 -25.71 2.97
C ASN A 11 13.22 -25.47 3.32
N THR A 12 12.87 -25.24 4.58
CA THR A 12 11.47 -24.94 4.95
C THR A 12 11.00 -23.59 4.43
N ILE A 13 11.87 -22.58 4.39
CA ILE A 13 11.61 -21.29 3.75
C ILE A 13 11.29 -21.49 2.27
N ASP A 14 12.15 -22.20 1.54
CA ASP A 14 11.99 -22.40 0.09
C ASP A 14 10.71 -23.19 -0.25
N ILE A 15 10.34 -24.18 0.57
CA ILE A 15 9.08 -24.92 0.42
C ILE A 15 7.88 -23.97 0.56
N CYS A 16 7.87 -23.09 1.56
CA CYS A 16 6.77 -22.15 1.74
C CYS A 16 6.72 -21.05 0.69
N VAL A 17 7.88 -20.59 0.18
CA VAL A 17 7.96 -19.70 -0.99
C VAL A 17 7.36 -20.37 -2.21
N HIS A 18 7.72 -21.63 -2.49
CA HIS A 18 7.18 -22.39 -3.61
C HIS A 18 5.66 -22.52 -3.51
N HIS A 19 5.17 -22.95 -2.35
CA HIS A 19 3.73 -23.11 -2.12
C HIS A 19 2.96 -21.80 -2.29
N ALA A 20 3.48 -20.68 -1.77
CA ALA A 20 2.85 -19.38 -1.95
C ALA A 20 2.80 -18.95 -3.42
N ARG A 21 3.84 -19.26 -4.21
CA ARG A 21 3.87 -18.99 -5.66
C ARG A 21 2.86 -19.84 -6.42
N GLU A 22 2.65 -21.09 -6.04
CA GLU A 22 1.59 -21.95 -6.62
C GLU A 22 0.20 -21.36 -6.37
N ILE A 23 -0.09 -20.98 -5.12
CA ILE A 23 -1.36 -20.32 -4.77
C ILE A 23 -1.55 -19.04 -5.58
N LEU A 24 -0.52 -18.18 -5.62
CA LEU A 24 -0.55 -16.94 -6.40
C LEU A 24 -0.81 -17.21 -7.88
N ALA A 25 -0.11 -18.17 -8.47
CA ALA A 25 -0.25 -18.52 -9.88
C ALA A 25 -1.66 -19.04 -10.21
N SER A 26 -2.28 -19.80 -9.30
CA SER A 26 -3.63 -20.33 -9.50
C SER A 26 -4.73 -19.27 -9.41
N GLN A 27 -4.59 -18.27 -8.52
CA GLN A 27 -5.67 -17.33 -8.21
C GLN A 27 -5.51 -15.94 -8.87
N LEU A 28 -4.28 -15.48 -9.11
CA LEU A 28 -4.01 -14.16 -9.68
C LEU A 28 -4.69 -13.93 -11.06
N PRO A 29 -4.80 -14.94 -11.96
CA PRO A 29 -5.56 -14.78 -13.21
C PRO A 29 -7.04 -14.45 -12.99
N GLN A 30 -7.68 -15.03 -11.97
CA GLN A 30 -9.08 -14.80 -11.64
C GLN A 30 -9.30 -13.36 -11.17
N VAL A 31 -8.42 -12.87 -10.30
CA VAL A 31 -8.42 -11.46 -9.85
C VAL A 31 -8.22 -10.49 -11.02
N LYS A 32 -7.35 -10.84 -11.99
CA LYS A 32 -7.15 -10.03 -13.20
C LYS A 32 -8.40 -9.98 -14.08
N ALA A 33 -9.12 -11.10 -14.20
CA ALA A 33 -10.35 -11.18 -15.00
C ALA A 33 -11.48 -10.28 -14.46
N GLN A 34 -11.51 -10.01 -13.16
CA GLN A 34 -12.52 -9.15 -12.53
C GLN A 34 -12.37 -7.65 -12.85
N GLY A 35 -11.21 -7.21 -13.34
CA GLY A 35 -11.01 -5.83 -13.79
C GLY A 35 -11.07 -4.77 -12.68
N TYR A 36 -10.66 -5.10 -11.45
CA TYR A 36 -10.68 -4.16 -10.33
C TYR A 36 -9.85 -2.88 -10.59
N ASP A 37 -10.45 -1.70 -10.36
CA ASP A 37 -9.76 -0.41 -10.39
C ASP A 37 -9.29 -0.04 -8.97
N PHE A 38 -8.22 -0.68 -8.50
CA PHE A 38 -7.59 -0.38 -7.21
C PHE A 38 -6.29 0.43 -7.37
N ALA A 39 -5.94 1.19 -6.34
CA ALA A 39 -4.63 1.81 -6.25
C ALA A 39 -3.52 0.74 -6.31
N PRO A 40 -2.44 0.93 -7.10
CA PRO A 40 -1.41 -0.09 -7.28
C PRO A 40 -0.78 -0.57 -5.96
N LEU A 41 -0.52 0.36 -5.05
CA LEU A 41 0.05 0.08 -3.73
C LEU A 41 -0.88 -0.75 -2.85
N PHE A 42 -2.19 -0.47 -2.89
CA PHE A 42 -3.18 -1.25 -2.17
C PHE A 42 -3.19 -2.69 -2.69
N ARG A 43 -3.33 -2.86 -4.01
CA ARG A 43 -3.35 -4.18 -4.63
C ARG A 43 -2.11 -5.00 -4.28
N GLN A 44 -0.92 -4.39 -4.38
CA GLN A 44 0.33 -5.08 -4.04
C GLN A 44 0.39 -5.47 -2.56
N MET A 45 0.05 -4.56 -1.66
CA MET A 45 0.07 -4.81 -0.22
C MET A 45 -0.90 -5.92 0.18
N THR A 46 -2.14 -5.89 -0.33
CA THR A 46 -3.17 -6.89 -0.06
C THR A 46 -2.70 -8.28 -0.50
N ILE A 47 -2.11 -8.41 -1.69
CA ILE A 47 -1.52 -9.67 -2.16
C ILE A 47 -0.39 -10.12 -1.23
N GLN A 48 0.50 -9.22 -0.81
CA GLN A 48 1.62 -9.58 0.07
C GLN A 48 1.15 -10.05 1.45
N LEU A 49 0.18 -9.37 2.06
CA LEU A 49 -0.41 -9.80 3.34
C LEU A 49 -1.14 -11.14 3.21
N TYR A 50 -1.84 -11.34 2.09
CA TYR A 50 -2.44 -12.63 1.77
C TYR A 50 -1.41 -13.76 1.68
N LEU A 51 -0.29 -13.53 0.98
CA LEU A 51 0.77 -14.54 0.87
C LEU A 51 1.47 -14.82 2.21
N VAL A 52 1.58 -13.83 3.11
CA VAL A 52 2.05 -14.08 4.47
C VAL A 52 1.14 -15.07 5.21
N GLY A 53 -0.18 -14.95 5.06
CA GLY A 53 -1.13 -15.93 5.60
C GLY A 53 -0.90 -17.35 5.04
N VAL A 54 -0.72 -17.46 3.73
CA VAL A 54 -0.42 -18.74 3.05
C VAL A 54 0.88 -19.36 3.59
N MET A 55 1.94 -18.56 3.69
CA MET A 55 3.24 -19.01 4.18
C MET A 55 3.21 -19.38 5.67
N TRP A 56 2.39 -18.70 6.47
CA TRP A 56 2.17 -19.05 7.88
C TRP A 56 1.53 -20.42 8.00
N ARG A 57 0.45 -20.69 7.24
CA ARG A 57 -0.18 -22.01 7.25
C ARG A 57 0.76 -23.11 6.78
N CYS A 58 1.60 -22.82 5.78
CA CYS A 58 2.65 -23.74 5.33
C CYS A 58 3.66 -24.05 6.45
N SER A 59 4.12 -23.02 7.16
CA SER A 59 5.11 -23.15 8.23
C SER A 59 4.60 -24.02 9.39
N GLU A 60 3.32 -23.89 9.73
CA GLU A 60 2.66 -24.77 10.71
C GLU A 60 2.59 -26.23 10.24
N ARG A 61 2.23 -26.45 8.96
CA ARG A 61 2.15 -27.80 8.38
C ARG A 61 3.50 -28.51 8.34
N LEU A 62 4.58 -27.74 8.16
CA LEU A 62 5.95 -28.26 8.18
C LEU A 62 6.48 -28.50 9.60
N GLY A 63 5.75 -28.08 10.65
CA GLY A 63 6.18 -28.24 12.03
C GLY A 63 7.45 -27.45 12.36
N VAL A 64 7.62 -26.27 11.76
CA VAL A 64 8.77 -25.39 12.03
C VAL A 64 8.84 -25.09 13.53
N ALA A 65 10.03 -25.27 14.12
CA ALA A 65 10.25 -24.98 15.53
C ALA A 65 10.34 -23.47 15.77
N GLY A 66 9.54 -22.94 16.70
CA GLY A 66 9.52 -21.52 17.05
C GLY A 66 8.23 -20.82 16.61
N ASP A 67 8.31 -19.51 16.35
CA ASP A 67 7.17 -18.73 15.88
C ASP A 67 6.99 -18.93 14.36
N THR A 68 5.97 -19.71 13.99
CA THR A 68 5.64 -20.03 12.59
C THR A 68 5.20 -18.82 11.78
N ARG A 69 4.74 -17.75 12.44
CA ARG A 69 4.38 -16.50 11.78
C ARG A 69 5.63 -15.67 11.48
N ASP A 70 6.60 -15.65 12.38
CA ASP A 70 7.90 -15.03 12.08
C ASP A 70 8.59 -15.72 10.90
N HIS A 71 8.56 -17.06 10.86
CA HIS A 71 9.06 -17.83 9.72
C HIS A 71 8.32 -17.49 8.42
N ALA A 72 7.01 -17.21 8.47
CA ALA A 72 6.26 -16.76 7.29
C ALA A 72 6.75 -15.40 6.76
N PHE A 73 7.11 -14.48 7.64
CA PHE A 73 7.69 -13.19 7.24
C PHE A 73 9.10 -13.33 6.67
N GLU A 74 9.90 -14.28 7.17
CA GLU A 74 11.22 -14.60 6.62
C GLU A 74 11.10 -15.22 5.22
N ALA A 75 10.14 -16.14 5.02
CA ALA A 75 9.83 -16.67 3.70
C ALA A 75 9.36 -15.58 2.74
N MET A 76 8.54 -14.64 3.22
CA MET A 76 8.13 -13.47 2.43
C MET A 76 9.33 -12.57 2.09
N GLU A 77 10.30 -12.38 3.00
CA GLU A 77 11.53 -11.64 2.74
C GLU A 77 12.34 -12.30 1.62
N SER A 78 12.54 -13.62 1.73
CA SER A 78 13.26 -14.43 0.75
C SER A 78 12.61 -14.31 -0.63
N MET A 79 11.28 -14.42 -0.70
CA MET A 79 10.53 -14.26 -1.94
C MET A 79 10.72 -12.87 -2.57
N LEU A 80 10.64 -11.79 -1.78
CA LEU A 80 10.84 -10.42 -2.28
C LEU A 80 12.26 -10.20 -2.83
N ILE A 81 13.27 -10.75 -2.15
CA ILE A 81 14.66 -10.67 -2.60
C ILE A 81 14.85 -11.47 -3.90
N ALA A 82 14.28 -12.67 -3.99
CA ALA A 82 14.32 -13.50 -5.19
C ALA A 82 13.62 -12.82 -6.38
N ASP A 83 12.58 -12.02 -6.12
CA ASP A 83 11.86 -11.23 -7.13
C ASP A 83 12.62 -9.92 -7.52
N GLY A 84 13.82 -9.69 -6.98
CA GLY A 84 14.73 -8.61 -7.37
C GLY A 84 14.77 -7.41 -6.41
N MET A 85 14.08 -7.46 -5.28
CA MET A 85 14.14 -6.41 -4.26
C MET A 85 15.50 -6.44 -3.53
N LYS A 86 16.09 -5.27 -3.27
CA LYS A 86 17.34 -5.19 -2.50
C LYS A 86 17.09 -5.65 -1.06
N LYS A 87 18.03 -6.39 -0.46
CA LYS A 87 17.90 -6.91 0.92
C LYS A 87 17.39 -5.87 1.94
N LYS A 88 17.98 -4.68 1.99
CA LYS A 88 17.55 -3.61 2.92
C LYS A 88 16.12 -3.13 2.67
N GLU A 89 15.71 -3.07 1.40
CA GLU A 89 14.35 -2.67 1.02
C GLU A 89 13.34 -3.77 1.37
N ALA A 90 13.71 -5.05 1.16
CA ALA A 90 12.91 -6.20 1.57
C ALA A 90 12.68 -6.20 3.09
N GLN A 91 13.74 -5.98 3.88
CA GLN A 91 13.64 -5.88 5.34
C GLN A 91 12.69 -4.76 5.79
N GLN A 92 12.81 -3.56 5.19
CA GLN A 92 11.89 -2.46 5.47
C GLN A 92 10.45 -2.79 5.07
N ARG A 93 10.28 -3.48 3.94
CA ARG A 93 8.97 -3.92 3.48
C ARG A 93 8.35 -4.95 4.43
N ILE A 94 9.14 -5.88 4.96
CA ILE A 94 8.68 -6.86 5.95
C ILE A 94 8.29 -6.20 7.26
N LEU A 95 9.07 -5.23 7.77
CA LEU A 95 8.69 -4.47 8.96
C LEU A 95 7.35 -3.75 8.76
N PHE A 96 7.15 -3.14 7.59
CA PHE A 96 5.88 -2.53 7.24
C PHE A 96 4.73 -3.54 7.19
N LEU A 97 4.94 -4.71 6.56
CA LEU A 97 3.92 -5.76 6.47
C LEU A 97 3.60 -6.36 7.84
N ARG A 98 4.58 -6.52 8.73
CA ARG A 98 4.37 -6.96 10.13
C ARG A 98 3.40 -6.01 10.84
N ASN A 99 3.64 -4.71 10.76
CA ASN A 99 2.78 -3.70 11.36
C ASN A 99 1.37 -3.68 10.75
N MET A 100 1.26 -3.94 9.44
CA MET A 100 -0.02 -3.99 8.73
C MET A 100 -0.73 -5.35 8.81
N SER A 101 -0.10 -6.36 9.41
CA SER A 101 -0.66 -7.72 9.46
C SER A 101 -1.76 -7.88 10.51
N ARG A 102 -1.82 -6.96 11.49
CA ARG A 102 -2.82 -6.91 12.55
C ARG A 102 -3.54 -5.57 12.55
N VAL A 103 -4.80 -5.57 12.97
CA VAL A 103 -5.55 -4.35 13.27
C VAL A 103 -5.32 -3.92 14.72
N GLU A 104 -5.86 -2.76 15.12
CA GLU A 104 -5.57 -2.13 16.42
C GLU A 104 -5.92 -3.00 17.65
N ASP A 105 -6.91 -3.89 17.51
CA ASP A 105 -7.30 -4.83 18.57
C ASP A 105 -6.39 -6.08 18.66
N GLY A 106 -5.38 -6.18 17.80
CA GLY A 106 -4.44 -7.30 17.74
C GLY A 106 -4.91 -8.49 16.90
N THR A 107 -6.12 -8.44 16.32
CA THR A 107 -6.61 -9.47 15.40
C THR A 107 -5.95 -9.36 14.04
N ASP A 108 -5.91 -10.48 13.31
CA ASP A 108 -5.30 -10.52 11.98
C ASP A 108 -6.15 -9.76 10.96
N THR A 109 -5.46 -9.08 10.05
CA THR A 109 -6.15 -8.46 8.92
C THR A 109 -6.84 -9.50 8.06
N LEU A 110 -7.94 -9.09 7.42
CA LEU A 110 -8.71 -9.94 6.51
C LEU A 110 -7.84 -10.60 5.44
N ALA A 111 -6.84 -9.90 4.91
CA ALA A 111 -5.92 -10.45 3.93
C ALA A 111 -5.11 -11.64 4.49
N VAL A 112 -4.56 -11.50 5.70
CA VAL A 112 -3.76 -12.55 6.36
C VAL A 112 -4.64 -13.74 6.71
N SER A 113 -5.82 -13.52 7.30
CA SER A 113 -6.73 -14.62 7.66
C SER A 113 -7.26 -15.36 6.44
N THR A 114 -7.64 -14.63 5.38
CA THR A 114 -8.08 -15.25 4.12
C THR A 114 -6.95 -16.06 3.48
N GLY A 115 -5.72 -15.53 3.47
CA GLY A 115 -4.57 -16.25 2.95
C GLY A 115 -4.21 -17.50 3.76
N TYR A 116 -4.41 -17.47 5.08
CA TYR A 116 -4.16 -18.61 5.96
C TYR A 116 -5.07 -19.81 5.65
N GLU A 117 -6.31 -19.54 5.24
CA GLU A 117 -7.30 -20.57 4.88
C GLU A 117 -7.22 -20.99 3.40
N ALA A 118 -6.40 -20.32 2.60
CA ALA A 118 -6.36 -20.50 1.17
C ALA A 118 -5.87 -21.89 0.72
N VAL A 119 -6.46 -22.34 -0.39
CA VAL A 119 -6.09 -23.55 -1.10
C VAL A 119 -5.92 -23.28 -2.60
N PRO A 120 -5.15 -24.13 -3.32
CA PRO A 120 -4.95 -23.95 -4.75
C PRO A 120 -6.28 -23.96 -5.51
N ASN A 121 -6.42 -23.06 -6.49
CA ASN A 121 -7.60 -22.89 -7.35
C ASN A 121 -8.90 -22.46 -6.63
N ASP A 122 -8.85 -22.06 -5.36
CA ASP A 122 -10.01 -21.45 -4.73
C ASP A 122 -10.23 -19.99 -5.20
N GLU A 123 -11.33 -19.39 -4.76
CA GLU A 123 -11.70 -18.01 -5.09
C GLU A 123 -11.37 -17.03 -3.95
N SER A 124 -10.58 -17.44 -2.95
CA SER A 124 -10.42 -16.69 -1.70
C SER A 124 -9.79 -15.32 -1.94
N MET A 125 -8.78 -15.21 -2.81
CA MET A 125 -8.19 -13.92 -3.19
C MET A 125 -9.18 -13.03 -3.95
N THR A 126 -10.05 -13.60 -4.79
CA THR A 126 -11.10 -12.85 -5.49
C THR A 126 -12.12 -12.29 -4.49
N ARG A 127 -12.60 -13.13 -3.56
CA ARG A 127 -13.53 -12.72 -2.50
C ARG A 127 -12.94 -11.64 -1.60
N LEU A 128 -11.65 -11.76 -1.26
CA LEU A 128 -10.93 -10.73 -0.52
C LEU A 128 -10.96 -9.37 -1.26
N PHE A 129 -10.73 -9.37 -2.58
CA PHE A 129 -10.78 -8.13 -3.37
C PHE A 129 -12.21 -7.61 -3.57
N ASP A 130 -13.21 -8.49 -3.65
CA ASP A 130 -14.61 -8.09 -3.74
C ASP A 130 -15.08 -7.30 -2.51
N GLU A 131 -14.60 -7.63 -1.31
CA GLU A 131 -14.91 -6.89 -0.08
C GLU A 131 -14.51 -5.40 -0.19
N TYR A 132 -13.45 -5.12 -0.95
CA TYR A 132 -12.95 -3.76 -1.15
C TYR A 132 -13.47 -3.08 -2.43
N ARG A 133 -14.24 -3.78 -3.27
CA ARG A 133 -14.63 -3.31 -4.62
C ARG A 133 -15.29 -1.93 -4.62
N ASN A 134 -16.11 -1.66 -3.60
CA ASN A 134 -16.85 -0.41 -3.47
C ASN A 134 -16.21 0.58 -2.49
N GLU A 135 -15.05 0.25 -1.93
CA GLU A 135 -14.36 1.11 -0.96
C GLU A 135 -13.61 2.25 -1.66
N ALA A 136 -14.09 3.48 -1.47
CA ALA A 136 -13.58 4.64 -2.17
C ALA A 136 -12.10 4.93 -1.85
N ARG A 137 -11.66 4.60 -0.63
CA ARG A 137 -10.28 4.85 -0.15
C ARG A 137 -9.23 4.06 -0.92
N VAL A 138 -9.59 2.91 -1.47
CA VAL A 138 -8.66 2.03 -2.19
C VAL A 138 -8.79 2.15 -3.70
N SER A 139 -9.71 2.99 -4.19
CA SER A 139 -10.02 3.11 -5.61
C SER A 139 -8.85 3.71 -6.41
N GLY A 140 -8.58 3.12 -7.57
CA GLY A 140 -7.58 3.57 -8.54
C GLY A 140 -7.96 4.90 -9.18
N SER A 141 -9.26 5.21 -9.30
CA SER A 141 -9.72 6.54 -9.73
C SER A 141 -9.28 7.65 -8.76
N LEU A 142 -9.43 7.44 -7.45
CA LEU A 142 -8.98 8.40 -6.43
C LEU A 142 -7.46 8.52 -6.42
N TRP A 143 -6.75 7.39 -6.55
CA TRP A 143 -5.29 7.38 -6.70
C TRP A 143 -4.82 8.22 -7.90
N ARG A 144 -5.42 8.02 -9.07
CA ARG A 144 -5.08 8.79 -10.29
C ARG A 144 -5.42 10.27 -10.17
N LEU A 145 -6.45 10.63 -9.40
CA LEU A 145 -6.75 12.03 -9.08
C LEU A 145 -5.69 12.62 -8.15
N PHE A 146 -5.28 11.87 -7.12
CA PHE A 146 -4.22 12.28 -6.20
C PHE A 146 -2.87 12.47 -6.92
N GLU A 147 -2.46 11.52 -7.75
CA GLU A 147 -1.21 11.65 -8.53
C GLU A 147 -1.24 12.83 -9.49
N ARG A 148 -2.37 13.06 -10.18
CA ARG A 148 -2.55 14.24 -11.01
C ARG A 148 -2.51 15.53 -10.19
N GLY A 149 -3.16 15.55 -9.02
CA GLY A 149 -3.12 16.67 -8.08
C GLY A 149 -1.69 16.99 -7.62
N LYS A 150 -0.89 15.98 -7.30
CA LYS A 150 0.53 16.15 -6.93
C LYS A 150 1.33 16.80 -8.06
N LYS A 151 1.14 16.36 -9.31
CA LYS A 151 1.80 16.95 -10.49
C LYS A 151 1.35 18.40 -10.71
N ILE A 152 0.05 18.68 -10.61
CA ILE A 152 -0.50 20.04 -10.76
C ILE A 152 0.03 20.96 -9.66
N MET A 153 0.12 20.51 -8.40
CA MET A 153 0.67 21.28 -7.30
C MET A 153 2.16 21.59 -7.51
N PHE A 154 2.94 20.63 -8.01
CA PHE A 154 4.36 20.85 -8.31
C PHE A 154 4.55 21.87 -9.44
N ILE A 155 3.78 21.74 -10.53
CA ILE A 155 3.82 22.68 -11.66
C ILE A 155 3.31 24.06 -11.23
N GLY A 156 2.19 24.12 -10.52
CA GLY A 156 1.60 25.36 -10.01
C GLY A 156 2.55 26.10 -9.05
N GLY A 157 3.21 25.37 -8.15
CA GLY A 157 4.24 25.92 -7.28
C GLY A 157 5.45 26.46 -8.05
N ALA A 158 5.92 25.73 -9.07
CA ALA A 158 7.03 26.18 -9.91
C ALA A 158 6.69 27.44 -10.72
N VAL A 159 5.49 27.51 -11.31
CA VAL A 159 5.01 28.70 -12.04
C VAL A 159 4.86 29.87 -11.08
N ALA A 160 4.27 29.66 -9.90
CA ALA A 160 4.12 30.72 -8.91
C ALA A 160 5.48 31.28 -8.45
N ALA A 161 6.46 30.40 -8.19
CA ALA A 161 7.83 30.80 -7.85
C ALA A 161 8.52 31.57 -8.99
N PHE A 162 8.35 31.12 -10.24
CA PHE A 162 8.90 31.83 -11.40
C PHE A 162 8.29 33.23 -11.55
N VAL A 163 6.97 33.36 -11.43
CA VAL A 163 6.26 34.64 -11.53
C VAL A 163 6.66 35.59 -10.40
N THR A 164 6.79 35.11 -9.16
CA THR A 164 7.25 35.96 -8.06
C THR A 164 8.68 36.42 -8.23
N ILE A 165 9.60 35.53 -8.60
CA ILE A 165 11.00 35.90 -8.87
C ILE A 165 11.04 36.94 -10.00
N TRP A 166 10.31 36.71 -11.09
CA TRP A 166 10.28 37.61 -12.24
C TRP A 166 9.67 38.97 -11.90
N ALA A 167 8.56 39.00 -11.16
CA ALA A 167 7.88 40.23 -10.74
C ALA A 167 8.73 41.06 -9.76
N VAL A 168 9.35 40.43 -8.76
CA VAL A 168 10.27 41.11 -7.83
C VAL A 168 11.48 41.68 -8.58
N THR A 169 12.04 40.92 -9.54
CA THR A 169 13.21 41.37 -10.32
C THR A 169 12.90 42.61 -11.18
N ILE A 170 11.70 42.69 -11.77
CA ILE A 170 11.33 43.79 -12.69
C ILE A 170 10.83 45.02 -11.95
N PHE A 171 9.93 44.85 -10.98
CA PHE A 171 9.20 45.96 -10.36
C PHE A 171 9.87 46.49 -9.09
N LEU A 172 10.79 45.72 -8.51
CA LEU A 172 11.38 46.00 -7.21
C LEU A 172 12.91 45.85 -7.21
N PRO A 173 13.65 46.56 -8.10
CA PRO A 173 15.11 46.41 -8.21
C PRO A 173 15.89 46.95 -6.99
N LYS A 174 15.23 47.61 -6.03
CA LYS A 174 15.82 48.19 -4.80
C LYS A 174 15.03 47.81 -3.54
N THR A 175 14.83 46.53 -3.29
CA THR A 175 14.10 46.08 -2.08
C THR A 175 14.99 45.51 -1.00
N GLU A 176 14.64 45.83 0.25
CA GLU A 176 15.15 45.18 1.45
C GLU A 176 14.60 43.75 1.56
N GLY A 177 15.32 42.85 2.26
CA GLY A 177 15.02 41.41 2.27
C GLY A 177 13.62 41.02 2.77
N ILE A 178 12.90 41.92 3.45
CA ILE A 178 11.57 41.69 4.01
C ILE A 178 10.48 41.65 2.92
N ASP A 179 10.59 42.48 1.87
CA ASP A 179 9.60 42.53 0.79
C ASP A 179 9.63 41.26 -0.08
N ILE A 180 10.83 40.72 -0.28
CA ILE A 180 11.06 39.45 -0.99
C ILE A 180 10.43 38.29 -0.21
N LEU A 181 10.56 38.30 1.12
CA LEU A 181 9.97 37.29 1.99
C LEU A 181 8.43 37.34 1.97
N ALA A 182 7.85 38.54 2.03
CA ALA A 182 6.40 38.74 2.00
C ALA A 182 5.78 38.29 0.66
N ALA A 183 6.43 38.62 -0.46
CA ALA A 183 5.99 38.20 -1.79
C ALA A 183 6.06 36.67 -1.95
N GLY A 184 7.10 36.03 -1.42
CA GLY A 184 7.22 34.57 -1.39
C GLY A 184 6.11 33.89 -0.59
N LEU A 185 5.77 34.44 0.59
CA LEU A 185 4.70 33.94 1.44
C LEU A 185 3.31 34.05 0.79
N LEU A 186 3.01 35.18 0.15
CA LEU A 186 1.73 35.38 -0.54
C LEU A 186 1.55 34.41 -1.72
N ALA A 187 2.61 34.17 -2.50
CA ALA A 187 2.54 33.21 -3.60
C ALA A 187 2.39 31.76 -3.11
N ALA A 188 3.06 31.38 -2.02
CA ALA A 188 2.86 30.08 -1.41
C ALA A 188 1.40 29.89 -0.94
N ALA A 189 0.82 30.90 -0.29
CA ALA A 189 -0.57 30.85 0.17
C ALA A 189 -1.57 30.70 -1.00
N LEU A 190 -1.35 31.38 -2.12
CA LEU A 190 -2.19 31.28 -3.32
C LEU A 190 -2.16 29.91 -3.99
N VAL A 191 -1.11 29.11 -3.77
CA VAL A 191 -1.03 27.73 -4.29
C VAL A 191 -1.62 26.74 -3.29
N VAL A 192 -1.32 26.90 -2.00
CA VAL A 192 -1.67 25.95 -0.93
C VAL A 192 -3.16 26.02 -0.56
N VAL A 193 -3.74 27.22 -0.44
CA VAL A 193 -5.13 27.37 0.00
C VAL A 193 -6.13 26.77 -1.00
N PRO A 194 -6.04 27.05 -2.32
CA PRO A 194 -6.97 26.45 -3.29
C PRO A 194 -6.82 24.94 -3.40
N THR A 195 -5.60 24.41 -3.37
CA THR A 195 -5.37 22.95 -3.41
C THR A 195 -5.95 22.26 -2.17
N PHE A 196 -5.81 22.85 -0.99
CA PHE A 196 -6.41 22.35 0.24
C PHE A 196 -7.95 22.37 0.18
N LEU A 197 -8.55 23.46 -0.31
CA LEU A 197 -10.01 23.57 -0.45
C LEU A 197 -10.59 22.57 -1.46
N ILE A 198 -9.91 22.34 -2.59
CA ILE A 198 -10.30 21.33 -3.58
C ILE A 198 -10.21 19.93 -2.96
N GLY A 199 -9.14 19.62 -2.23
CA GLY A 199 -8.99 18.36 -1.51
C GLY A 199 -10.13 18.13 -0.50
N LEU A 200 -10.49 19.17 0.24
CA LEU A 200 -11.56 19.13 1.24
C LEU A 200 -12.95 18.95 0.60
N LEU A 201 -13.20 19.56 -0.56
CA LEU A 201 -14.43 19.39 -1.36
C LEU A 201 -14.56 17.95 -1.91
N ILE A 202 -13.47 17.38 -2.45
CA ILE A 202 -13.47 15.99 -2.94
C ILE A 202 -13.72 15.02 -1.78
N TYR A 203 -13.06 15.24 -0.63
CA TYR A 203 -13.28 14.44 0.57
C TYR A 203 -14.74 14.48 1.02
N ARG A 204 -15.35 15.67 1.11
CA ARG A 204 -16.75 15.84 1.53
C ARG A 204 -17.76 15.21 0.56
N THR A 205 -17.49 15.26 -0.74
CA THR A 205 -18.43 14.77 -1.77
C THR A 205 -18.38 13.25 -1.94
N LYS A 206 -17.20 12.63 -1.78
CA LYS A 206 -17.02 11.17 -1.91
C LYS A 206 -17.36 10.38 -0.63
N MET A 207 -17.12 10.93 0.56
CA MET A 207 -17.40 10.24 1.83
C MET A 207 -18.87 10.32 2.26
N LYS A 208 -19.67 11.25 1.71
CA LYS A 208 -21.10 11.38 2.03
C LYS A 208 -22.01 10.29 1.44
N LYS A 209 -21.46 9.34 0.68
CA LYS A 209 -22.25 8.30 -0.01
C LYS A 209 -22.18 6.90 0.62
N SER A 210 -21.64 6.77 1.82
CA SER A 210 -21.80 5.56 2.63
C SER A 210 -22.90 5.79 3.66
N ALA A 211 -24.15 5.76 3.21
CA ALA A 211 -25.23 5.42 4.13
C ALA A 211 -25.02 3.93 4.49
N PRO A 212 -24.98 3.57 5.78
CA PRO A 212 -24.90 2.17 6.16
C PRO A 212 -26.10 1.41 5.58
N PRO A 213 -25.93 0.15 5.14
CA PRO A 213 -27.09 -0.68 4.84
C PRO A 213 -27.98 -0.72 6.10
N PRO A 214 -29.31 -0.58 5.96
CA PRO A 214 -30.19 -0.77 7.10
C PRO A 214 -30.02 -2.19 7.61
N SER A 215 -29.41 -2.33 8.79
CA SER A 215 -29.66 -3.47 9.65
C SER A 215 -31.17 -3.57 9.85
N SER A 216 -31.77 -4.56 9.20
CA SER A 216 -33.07 -5.13 9.58
C SER A 216 -32.74 -6.59 9.84
N GLN A 217 -32.47 -6.98 11.08
CA GLN A 217 -33.51 -7.32 12.07
C GLN A 217 -34.63 -8.16 11.45
N SER A 218 -34.36 -9.46 11.34
CA SER A 218 -35.29 -10.52 11.77
C SER A 218 -34.49 -11.75 12.14
#